data_AF-A0A1H6UP05-F1
#
_entry.id   AF-A0A1H6UP05-F1
#
_cell.length_a   1.000
_cell.length_b   1.000
_cell.length_c   1.000
_cell.angle_alpha   90.00
_cell.angle_beta   90.00
_cell.angle_gamma   90.00
#
_symmetry.space_group_name_H-M   'P 1'
#
loop_
_entity.id
_entity.type
_entity.pdbx_description
1 polymer ?
#
loop_
_entity_poly.entity_id
_entity_poly.type
_entity_poly.pdbx_seq_one_letter_code
_entity_poly.pdbx_strand_id
1 'polypeptide(L)'
;MTSQLYVAFSDIMVGAGIVAGGPYLCAKSWSDNTLMENATTTCMDPLTPSVGPNTPSLVRQTSSLASSGKIGTLDNLKNDRIYIFSGQNDDTVTTTVVDQTYKFFTSVGVPESSIKYDKSVDAGHALITNSNTDTSCSLTKAPYINDCNFEQSAVILNQIYSDLKPAADQLSSPIIAFDQSEFIDSDNTSMSDTAYAYVPAACQNGKSCPIHVVFHGCKQGAAVIGDKYYAQTGYNQMAEANDFIMLYPQVQPSNASPLNPEGCWDFWGYSSPGDPNPDYFTSNAPQLRAVHKMISRLAGPRSASASLTKE
;
A
#
# COMPACT_ATOMS: atom_id res chain seq x y z
N MET A 1 -4.80 -1.04 -2.17
CA MET A 1 -4.58 -0.70 -0.74
C MET A 1 -3.98 0.68 -0.54
N THR A 2 -2.75 0.98 -0.97
CA THR A 2 -2.10 2.30 -0.71
C THR A 2 -2.99 3.48 -1.08
N SER A 3 -3.54 3.53 -2.30
CA SER A 3 -4.45 4.60 -2.73
C SER A 3 -5.70 4.72 -1.84
N GLN A 4 -6.23 3.59 -1.33
CA GLN A 4 -7.39 3.57 -0.44
C GLN A 4 -7.06 4.16 0.93
N LEU A 5 -6.00 3.68 1.58
CA LEU A 5 -5.58 4.21 2.88
C LEU A 5 -5.23 5.70 2.80
N TYR A 6 -4.45 6.07 1.77
CA TYR A 6 -3.99 7.43 1.54
C TYR A 6 -5.15 8.42 1.36
N VAL A 7 -6.15 8.07 0.53
CA VAL A 7 -7.31 8.93 0.31
C VAL A 7 -8.26 8.93 1.52
N ALA A 8 -8.49 7.77 2.14
CA ALA A 8 -9.43 7.64 3.26
C ALA A 8 -8.99 8.41 4.51
N PHE A 9 -7.69 8.42 4.81
CA PHE A 9 -7.09 9.06 5.98
C PHE A 9 -6.09 10.16 5.58
N SER A 10 -6.41 10.93 4.54
CA SER A 10 -5.50 11.94 3.98
C SER A 10 -5.09 13.03 4.96
N ASP A 11 -5.80 13.19 6.08
CA ASP A 11 -5.51 14.15 7.14
C ASP A 11 -4.25 13.82 7.97
N ILE A 12 -3.80 12.57 7.94
CA ILE A 12 -2.59 12.11 8.65
C ILE A 12 -1.46 11.68 7.70
N MET A 13 -1.65 11.85 6.39
CA MET A 13 -0.70 11.42 5.36
C MET A 13 0.10 12.62 4.83
N VAL A 14 1.23 12.33 4.19
CA VAL A 14 2.11 13.34 3.56
C VAL A 14 2.53 12.96 2.13
N GLY A 15 1.99 11.86 1.59
CA GLY A 15 2.35 11.30 0.29
C GLY A 15 2.11 9.81 0.19
N ALA A 16 2.32 9.26 -1.01
CA ALA A 16 2.06 7.85 -1.31
C ALA A 16 2.97 7.31 -2.43
N GLY A 17 3.33 6.03 -2.34
CA GLY A 17 4.00 5.27 -3.40
C GLY A 17 3.08 4.17 -3.93
N ILE A 18 2.78 4.19 -5.23
CA ILE A 18 1.85 3.27 -5.87
C ILE A 18 2.59 2.54 -6.99
N VAL A 19 2.87 1.26 -6.76
CA VAL A 19 3.63 0.40 -7.69
C VAL A 19 2.65 -0.58 -8.31
N ALA A 20 2.51 -0.54 -9.64
CA ALA A 20 1.64 -1.43 -10.42
C ALA A 20 0.21 -1.54 -9.84
N GLY A 21 -0.35 -0.41 -9.40
CA GLY A 21 -1.67 -0.34 -8.75
C GLY A 21 -2.65 0.53 -9.52
N GLY A 22 -3.94 0.20 -9.41
CA GLY A 22 -5.04 0.95 -10.01
C GLY A 22 -5.49 2.19 -9.23
N PRO A 23 -6.36 3.03 -9.84
CA PRO A 23 -6.90 4.21 -9.20
C PRO A 23 -7.77 3.87 -7.98
N TYR A 24 -7.92 4.82 -7.06
CA TYR A 24 -8.87 4.68 -5.95
C TYR A 24 -10.27 4.40 -6.49
N LEU A 25 -11.00 3.47 -5.85
CA LEU A 25 -12.30 2.94 -6.29
C LEU A 25 -12.31 2.20 -7.64
N CYS A 26 -11.17 1.74 -8.17
CA CYS A 26 -11.14 1.14 -9.52
C CYS A 26 -12.25 0.10 -9.78
N ALA A 27 -12.51 -0.82 -8.84
CA ALA A 27 -13.57 -1.84 -8.97
C ALA A 27 -15.00 -1.27 -9.09
N LYS A 28 -15.21 0.04 -8.86
CA LYS A 28 -16.47 0.77 -9.08
C LYS A 28 -16.50 1.54 -10.41
N SER A 29 -15.61 1.23 -11.35
CA SER A 29 -15.53 1.93 -12.64
C SER A 29 -16.81 1.81 -13.46
N TRP A 30 -17.37 0.60 -13.55
CA TRP A 30 -18.53 0.29 -14.37
C TRP A 30 -19.61 -0.38 -13.53
N SER A 31 -20.77 0.27 -13.40
CA SER A 31 -21.89 -0.20 -12.56
C SER A 31 -22.57 -1.47 -13.08
N ASP A 32 -22.42 -1.74 -14.38
CA ASP A 32 -23.02 -2.90 -15.03
C ASP A 32 -22.22 -4.19 -14.78
N ASN A 33 -20.99 -4.05 -14.28
CA ASN A 33 -20.13 -5.15 -13.86
C ASN A 33 -20.17 -5.30 -12.33
N THR A 34 -20.02 -6.52 -11.85
CA THR A 34 -19.73 -6.76 -10.43
C THR A 34 -18.37 -6.17 -10.04
N LEU A 35 -18.18 -5.91 -8.74
CA LEU A 35 -16.89 -5.41 -8.23
C LEU A 35 -15.73 -6.36 -8.57
N MET A 36 -15.98 -7.68 -8.48
CA MET A 36 -14.99 -8.70 -8.82
C MET A 36 -14.65 -8.68 -10.31
N GLU A 37 -15.65 -8.57 -11.20
CA GLU A 37 -15.39 -8.49 -12.65
C GLU A 37 -14.57 -7.24 -12.99
N ASN A 38 -14.92 -6.07 -12.44
CA ASN A 38 -14.10 -4.88 -12.63
C ASN A 38 -12.68 -5.09 -12.05
N ALA A 39 -12.56 -5.70 -10.87
CA ALA A 39 -11.29 -5.93 -10.21
C ALA A 39 -10.35 -6.80 -11.05
N THR A 40 -10.84 -7.87 -11.67
CA THR A 40 -10.02 -8.83 -12.42
C THR A 40 -9.88 -8.51 -13.90
N THR A 41 -10.64 -7.54 -14.43
CA THR A 41 -10.56 -7.12 -15.85
C THR A 41 -10.20 -5.65 -15.95
N THR A 42 -11.16 -4.75 -15.78
CA THR A 42 -11.00 -3.28 -15.87
C THR A 42 -9.81 -2.75 -15.08
N CYS A 43 -9.51 -3.34 -13.92
CA CYS A 43 -8.48 -2.88 -12.99
C CYS A 43 -7.16 -3.65 -13.07
N MET A 44 -7.01 -4.58 -14.01
CA MET A 44 -5.81 -5.40 -14.18
C MET A 44 -5.35 -5.36 -15.64
N ASP A 45 -6.06 -6.05 -16.53
CA ASP A 45 -5.77 -6.12 -17.96
C ASP A 45 -7.04 -5.88 -18.78
N PRO A 46 -7.43 -4.61 -19.01
CA PRO A 46 -8.58 -4.29 -19.82
C PRO A 46 -8.32 -4.59 -21.30
N LEU A 47 -9.24 -5.32 -21.94
CA LEU A 47 -9.19 -5.68 -23.37
C LEU A 47 -8.89 -4.50 -24.30
N THR A 48 -9.43 -3.33 -23.97
CA THR A 48 -9.14 -2.07 -24.67
C THR A 48 -9.09 -0.91 -23.68
N PRO A 49 -8.45 0.22 -24.04
CA PRO A 49 -8.46 1.40 -23.19
C PRO A 49 -9.86 1.95 -22.85
N SER A 50 -10.88 1.68 -23.69
CA SER A 50 -12.25 2.16 -23.44
C SER A 50 -12.99 1.41 -22.34
N VAL A 51 -12.57 0.18 -22.03
CA VAL A 51 -13.12 -0.63 -20.92
C VAL A 51 -12.20 -0.65 -19.68
N GLY A 52 -11.10 0.11 -19.73
CA GLY A 52 -10.22 0.38 -18.59
C GLY A 52 -10.89 1.25 -17.52
N PRO A 53 -10.14 1.62 -16.46
CA PRO A 53 -10.72 2.31 -15.31
C PRO A 53 -11.41 3.62 -15.70
N ASN A 54 -12.64 3.83 -15.23
CA ASN A 54 -13.46 4.98 -15.59
C ASN A 54 -13.17 6.17 -14.67
N THR A 55 -12.01 6.81 -14.87
CA THR A 55 -11.55 7.92 -14.01
C THR A 55 -12.60 9.02 -13.77
N PRO A 56 -13.37 9.51 -14.76
CA PRO A 56 -14.43 10.49 -14.50
C PRO A 56 -15.49 9.99 -13.50
N SER A 57 -15.89 8.72 -13.58
CA SER A 57 -16.81 8.11 -12.60
C SER A 57 -16.16 8.04 -11.22
N LEU A 58 -14.90 7.59 -11.14
CA LEU A 58 -14.17 7.44 -9.88
C LEU A 58 -13.98 8.79 -9.16
N VAL A 59 -13.65 9.85 -9.90
CA VAL A 59 -13.51 11.22 -9.37
C VAL A 59 -14.83 11.74 -8.79
N ARG A 60 -15.95 11.54 -9.49
CA ARG A 60 -17.29 11.93 -8.98
C ARG A 60 -17.63 11.18 -7.69
N GLN A 61 -17.41 9.87 -7.66
CA GLN A 61 -17.66 9.05 -6.47
C GLN A 61 -16.78 9.50 -5.30
N THR A 62 -15.49 9.73 -5.54
CA THR A 62 -14.54 10.21 -4.52
C THR A 62 -14.96 11.56 -3.97
N SER A 63 -15.35 12.52 -4.83
CA SER A 63 -15.82 13.84 -4.40
C SER A 63 -17.06 13.76 -3.51
N SER A 64 -17.99 12.85 -3.82
CA SER A 64 -19.17 12.57 -3.00
C SER A 64 -18.81 11.96 -1.64
N LEU A 65 -17.85 11.04 -1.59
CA LEU A 65 -17.36 10.46 -0.34
C LEU A 65 -16.68 11.50 0.55
N ALA A 66 -15.85 12.38 -0.03
CA ALA A 66 -15.20 13.47 0.70
C ALA A 66 -16.24 14.47 1.24
N SER A 67 -17.20 14.88 0.40
CA SER A 67 -18.27 15.81 0.79
C SER A 67 -19.19 15.26 1.89
N SER A 68 -19.30 13.93 1.99
CA SER A 68 -20.08 13.25 3.04
C SER A 68 -19.24 12.83 4.27
N GLY A 69 -17.95 13.21 4.32
CA GLY A 69 -17.06 12.89 5.44
C GLY A 69 -16.71 11.42 5.59
N LYS A 70 -16.91 10.60 4.54
CA LYS A 70 -16.55 9.17 4.55
C LYS A 70 -15.06 8.92 4.30
N ILE A 71 -14.38 9.91 3.74
CA ILE A 71 -12.92 9.94 3.55
C ILE A 71 -12.42 11.33 3.93
N GLY A 72 -11.09 11.48 4.08
CA GLY A 72 -10.47 12.79 4.23
C GLY A 72 -10.79 13.74 3.07
N THR A 73 -10.66 15.05 3.30
CA THR A 73 -10.89 16.05 2.24
C THR A 73 -9.87 15.88 1.12
N LEU A 74 -10.30 16.15 -0.11
CA LEU A 74 -9.41 16.15 -1.28
C LEU A 74 -8.38 17.29 -1.25
N ASP A 75 -8.64 18.35 -0.49
CA ASP A 75 -7.69 19.44 -0.30
C ASP A 75 -6.39 18.98 0.38
N ASN A 76 -6.45 17.94 1.22
CA ASN A 76 -5.27 17.38 1.88
C ASN A 76 -4.25 16.87 0.85
N LEU A 77 -4.72 16.32 -0.27
CA LEU A 77 -3.85 15.71 -1.28
C LEU A 77 -3.00 16.72 -2.07
N LYS A 78 -3.34 18.02 -2.03
CA LYS A 78 -2.75 19.04 -2.91
C LYS A 78 -1.28 19.35 -2.58
N ASN A 79 -0.88 19.15 -1.33
CA ASN A 79 0.47 19.44 -0.85
C ASN A 79 1.35 18.18 -0.77
N ASP A 80 0.76 17.01 -1.01
CA ASP A 80 1.42 15.74 -0.89
C ASP A 80 2.16 15.37 -2.17
N ARG A 81 3.18 14.52 -2.01
CA ARG A 81 4.01 14.05 -3.12
C ARG A 81 3.77 12.57 -3.38
N ILE A 82 3.53 12.23 -4.63
CA ILE A 82 3.13 10.88 -5.04
C ILE A 82 4.17 10.29 -5.99
N TYR A 83 4.53 9.04 -5.76
CA TYR A 83 5.26 8.20 -6.70
C TYR A 83 4.30 7.19 -7.32
N ILE A 84 4.33 7.06 -8.65
CA ILE A 84 3.56 6.07 -9.40
C ILE A 84 4.54 5.30 -10.28
N PHE A 85 4.39 3.97 -10.36
CA PHE A 85 5.24 3.12 -11.19
C PHE A 85 4.44 2.12 -12.02
N SER A 86 4.85 1.94 -13.28
CA SER A 86 4.37 0.90 -14.18
C SER A 86 5.56 0.25 -14.90
N GLY A 87 5.65 -1.08 -14.90
CA GLY A 87 6.64 -1.81 -15.70
C GLY A 87 6.20 -1.87 -17.18
N GLN A 88 7.15 -1.79 -18.12
CA GLN A 88 6.83 -1.90 -19.56
C GLN A 88 6.38 -3.32 -19.96
N ASN A 89 6.81 -4.34 -19.23
CA ASN A 89 6.42 -5.74 -19.44
C ASN A 89 5.38 -6.21 -18.41
N ASP A 90 4.75 -5.30 -17.67
CA ASP A 90 3.66 -5.65 -16.75
C ASP A 90 2.39 -6.00 -17.54
N ASP A 91 2.10 -7.30 -17.56
CA ASP A 91 0.92 -7.92 -18.17
C ASP A 91 -0.17 -8.28 -17.16
N THR A 92 0.01 -7.91 -15.88
CA THR A 92 -0.93 -8.22 -14.80
C THR A 92 -1.75 -6.99 -14.41
N VAL A 93 -1.09 -5.86 -14.16
CA VAL A 93 -1.71 -4.55 -14.01
C VAL A 93 -1.09 -3.65 -15.07
N THR A 94 -1.68 -3.69 -16.25
CA THR A 94 -1.10 -3.08 -17.43
C THR A 94 -0.92 -1.57 -17.28
N THR A 95 0.00 -1.00 -18.06
CA THR A 95 0.23 0.46 -18.10
C THR A 95 -1.06 1.23 -18.39
N THR A 96 -2.02 0.65 -19.13
CA THR A 96 -3.36 1.24 -19.36
C THR A 96 -4.09 1.54 -18.05
N VAL A 97 -3.97 0.67 -17.05
CA VAL A 97 -4.58 0.84 -15.72
C VAL A 97 -3.80 1.88 -14.91
N VAL A 98 -2.47 1.77 -14.86
CA VAL A 98 -1.63 2.69 -14.06
C VAL A 98 -1.67 4.13 -14.60
N ASP A 99 -1.82 4.30 -15.91
CA ASP A 99 -2.08 5.61 -16.53
C ASP A 99 -3.38 6.25 -15.97
N GLN A 100 -4.38 5.45 -15.61
CA GLN A 100 -5.60 5.95 -14.95
C GLN A 100 -5.37 6.30 -13.48
N THR A 101 -4.42 5.66 -12.79
CA THR A 101 -3.99 6.07 -11.45
C THR A 101 -3.40 7.47 -11.48
N TYR A 102 -2.51 7.76 -12.43
CA TYR A 102 -1.98 9.11 -12.66
C TYR A 102 -3.10 10.12 -12.97
N LYS A 103 -3.99 9.78 -13.91
CA LYS A 103 -5.13 10.64 -14.28
C LYS A 103 -6.08 10.88 -13.11
N PHE A 104 -6.28 9.88 -12.25
CA PHE A 104 -7.12 10.02 -11.06
C PHE A 104 -6.56 11.07 -10.11
N PHE A 105 -5.28 10.97 -9.72
CA PHE A 105 -4.69 11.90 -8.76
C PHE A 105 -4.63 13.34 -9.28
N THR A 106 -4.27 13.52 -10.55
CA THR A 106 -4.31 14.84 -11.19
C THR A 106 -5.74 15.39 -11.25
N SER A 107 -6.74 14.57 -11.55
CA SER A 107 -8.16 14.98 -11.62
C SER A 107 -8.77 15.34 -10.26
N VAL A 108 -8.28 14.76 -9.16
CA VAL A 108 -8.71 15.15 -7.80
C VAL A 108 -7.90 16.31 -7.21
N GLY A 109 -6.98 16.89 -7.99
CA GLY A 109 -6.32 18.16 -7.67
C GLY A 109 -4.88 18.04 -7.18
N VAL A 110 -4.25 16.87 -7.24
CA VAL A 110 -2.81 16.75 -6.98
C VAL A 110 -2.03 17.43 -8.12
N PRO A 111 -1.14 18.39 -7.85
CA PRO A 111 -0.36 19.03 -8.90
C PRO A 111 0.51 18.02 -9.65
N GLU A 112 0.58 18.11 -10.97
CA GLU A 112 1.43 17.22 -11.78
C GLU A 112 2.90 17.29 -11.34
N SER A 113 3.38 18.47 -10.94
CA SER A 113 4.73 18.66 -10.40
C SER A 113 5.01 17.89 -9.10
N SER A 114 3.97 17.48 -8.38
CA SER A 114 4.06 16.69 -7.15
C SER A 114 3.98 15.19 -7.42
N ILE A 115 3.78 14.77 -8.67
CA ILE A 115 3.68 13.36 -9.07
C ILE A 115 4.90 12.96 -9.88
N LYS A 116 5.67 12.00 -9.38
CA LYS A 116 6.67 11.29 -10.17
C LYS A 116 6.04 10.00 -10.69
N TYR A 117 5.70 9.99 -11.97
CA TYR A 117 5.21 8.78 -12.65
C TYR A 117 6.32 8.18 -13.53
N ASP A 118 6.85 7.03 -13.11
CA ASP A 118 7.87 6.28 -13.86
C ASP A 118 7.25 5.08 -14.57
N LYS A 119 7.41 5.06 -15.89
CA LYS A 119 7.05 3.93 -16.77
C LYS A 119 8.14 3.58 -17.77
N SER A 120 9.37 3.95 -17.42
CA SER A 120 10.55 3.81 -18.29
C SER A 120 11.27 2.47 -18.12
N VAL A 121 10.99 1.75 -17.03
CA VAL A 121 11.69 0.52 -16.66
C VAL A 121 11.06 -0.69 -17.35
N ASP A 122 11.90 -1.53 -17.95
CA ASP A 122 11.53 -2.79 -18.62
C ASP A 122 11.12 -3.91 -17.65
N ALA A 123 10.40 -3.56 -16.59
CA ALA A 123 9.99 -4.47 -15.53
C ALA A 123 8.70 -5.24 -15.88
N GLY A 124 8.58 -6.47 -15.40
CA GLY A 124 7.30 -7.17 -15.25
C GLY A 124 6.49 -6.66 -14.06
N HIS A 125 5.46 -7.40 -13.64
CA HIS A 125 4.64 -7.07 -12.47
C HIS A 125 5.39 -7.38 -11.15
N ALA A 126 6.11 -6.41 -10.61
CA ALA A 126 6.94 -6.59 -9.41
C ALA A 126 7.24 -5.28 -8.66
N LEU A 127 7.64 -5.42 -7.40
CA LEU A 127 8.44 -4.40 -6.71
C LEU A 127 9.90 -4.51 -7.16
N ILE A 128 10.58 -3.38 -7.36
CA ILE A 128 11.93 -3.36 -7.93
C ILE A 128 13.02 -3.18 -6.87
N THR A 129 14.05 -4.01 -6.93
CA THR A 129 15.25 -4.03 -6.07
C THR A 129 16.52 -3.99 -6.91
N ASN A 130 17.67 -3.95 -6.23
CA ASN A 130 19.01 -4.04 -6.80
C ASN A 130 19.76 -5.26 -6.24
N SER A 131 19.12 -6.44 -6.27
CA SER A 131 19.70 -7.68 -5.76
C SER A 131 19.72 -8.76 -6.82
N ASN A 132 20.91 -9.18 -7.24
CA ASN A 132 21.07 -10.19 -8.29
C ASN A 132 20.52 -11.59 -7.94
N THR A 133 20.06 -11.80 -6.70
CA THR A 133 19.36 -13.02 -6.27
C THR A 133 17.86 -12.97 -6.52
N ASP A 134 17.32 -11.80 -6.86
CA ASP A 134 15.91 -11.59 -7.16
C ASP A 134 15.57 -11.94 -8.61
N THR A 135 14.29 -11.89 -8.94
CA THR A 135 13.81 -12.27 -10.27
C THR A 135 14.31 -11.28 -11.33
N SER A 136 14.62 -11.74 -12.54
CA SER A 136 15.05 -10.85 -13.62
C SER A 136 14.01 -9.78 -13.93
N CYS A 137 14.46 -8.53 -14.15
CA CYS A 137 13.62 -7.35 -14.32
C CYS A 137 12.34 -7.56 -15.12
N SER A 138 12.42 -8.09 -16.35
CA SER A 138 11.30 -8.19 -17.29
C SER A 138 10.28 -9.29 -16.99
N LEU A 139 10.50 -10.13 -15.97
CA LEU A 139 9.64 -11.27 -15.70
C LEU A 139 8.54 -10.95 -14.68
N THR A 140 7.30 -11.31 -15.00
CA THR A 140 6.22 -11.41 -14.00
C THR A 140 6.27 -12.80 -13.34
N LYS A 141 6.95 -12.93 -12.19
CA LYS A 141 7.08 -14.22 -11.50
C LYS A 141 7.25 -14.05 -10.00
N ALA A 142 6.72 -15.01 -9.22
CA ALA A 142 6.98 -15.11 -7.79
C ALA A 142 8.49 -15.08 -7.48
N PRO A 143 8.94 -14.32 -6.46
CA PRO A 143 8.13 -13.66 -5.43
C PRO A 143 7.61 -12.26 -5.81
N TYR A 144 7.62 -11.88 -7.08
CA TYR A 144 7.22 -10.55 -7.60
C TYR A 144 8.08 -9.42 -7.01
N ILE A 145 9.36 -9.73 -6.84
CA ILE A 145 10.44 -8.84 -6.43
C ILE A 145 11.54 -9.06 -7.47
N ASN A 146 11.87 -8.00 -8.20
CA ASN A 146 12.71 -8.08 -9.38
C ASN A 146 13.94 -7.20 -9.26
N ASP A 147 15.08 -7.72 -9.70
CA ASP A 147 16.29 -6.95 -9.89
C ASP A 147 16.20 -6.16 -11.20
N CYS A 148 16.10 -4.84 -11.09
CA CYS A 148 16.28 -3.93 -12.22
C CYS A 148 17.44 -2.94 -11.99
N ASN A 149 18.39 -3.29 -11.13
CA ASN A 149 19.58 -2.50 -10.81
C ASN A 149 19.31 -1.18 -10.07
N PHE A 150 18.18 -1.04 -9.36
CA PHE A 150 17.92 0.10 -8.47
C PHE A 150 16.93 -0.26 -7.35
N GLU A 151 17.06 0.40 -6.20
CA GLU A 151 16.13 0.22 -5.07
C GLU A 151 14.93 1.14 -5.19
N GLN A 152 13.76 0.60 -5.54
CA GLN A 152 12.55 1.38 -5.70
C GLN A 152 12.02 1.97 -4.38
N SER A 153 12.29 1.29 -3.26
CA SER A 153 12.01 1.82 -1.92
C SER A 153 12.68 3.17 -1.67
N ALA A 154 13.95 3.31 -2.07
CA ALA A 154 14.67 4.58 -1.99
C ALA A 154 14.07 5.64 -2.92
N VAL A 155 13.66 5.27 -4.13
CA VAL A 155 13.02 6.20 -5.09
C VAL A 155 11.67 6.70 -4.55
N ILE A 156 10.85 5.81 -4.00
CA ILE A 156 9.55 6.14 -3.38
C ILE A 156 9.76 7.12 -2.23
N LEU A 157 10.65 6.78 -1.29
CA LEU A 157 10.88 7.61 -0.11
C LEU A 157 11.46 8.98 -0.46
N ASN A 158 12.38 9.07 -1.42
CA ASN A 158 12.90 10.36 -1.90
C ASN A 158 11.86 11.20 -2.67
N GLN A 159 10.83 10.57 -3.23
CA GLN A 159 9.73 11.33 -3.82
C GLN A 159 8.81 11.92 -2.75
N ILE A 160 8.56 11.19 -1.67
CA ILE A 160 7.63 11.59 -0.59
C ILE A 160 8.30 12.59 0.36
N TYR A 161 9.53 12.30 0.80
CA TYR A 161 10.27 13.05 1.79
C TYR A 161 11.46 13.79 1.17
N SER A 162 11.77 14.97 1.70
CA SER A 162 12.92 15.76 1.27
C SER A 162 14.16 15.46 2.13
N ASP A 163 15.35 15.73 1.58
CA ASP A 163 16.63 15.71 2.30
C ASP A 163 16.98 14.38 2.99
N LEU A 164 16.58 13.25 2.38
CA LEU A 164 16.94 11.93 2.88
C LEU A 164 18.42 11.61 2.66
N LYS A 165 19.01 10.95 3.66
CA LYS A 165 20.32 10.32 3.56
C LYS A 165 20.22 9.03 2.73
N PRO A 166 21.32 8.61 2.07
CA PRO A 166 21.42 7.29 1.47
C PRO A 166 21.09 6.17 2.46
N ALA A 167 20.62 5.04 1.96
CA ALA A 167 20.29 3.85 2.76
C ALA A 167 21.50 3.38 3.58
N ALA A 168 21.26 2.88 4.78
CA ALA A 168 22.31 2.31 5.63
C ALA A 168 22.76 0.94 5.14
N ASP A 169 24.04 0.60 5.31
CA ASP A 169 24.57 -0.71 4.91
C ASP A 169 24.09 -1.85 5.82
N GLN A 170 23.77 -1.56 7.08
CA GLN A 170 23.42 -2.53 8.11
C GLN A 170 22.29 -1.99 8.99
N LEU A 171 21.42 -2.89 9.45
CA LEU A 171 20.36 -2.58 10.42
C LEU A 171 20.91 -2.72 11.85
N SER A 172 20.62 -1.76 12.73
CA SER A 172 21.03 -1.81 14.13
C SER A 172 20.01 -2.49 15.05
N SER A 173 18.78 -2.70 14.55
CA SER A 173 17.65 -3.23 15.30
C SER A 173 17.06 -4.47 14.61
N PRO A 174 16.50 -5.44 15.34
CA PRO A 174 15.75 -6.52 14.72
C PRO A 174 14.41 -6.01 14.19
N ILE A 175 13.86 -6.72 13.19
CA ILE A 175 12.47 -6.55 12.78
C ILE A 175 11.57 -7.17 13.86
N ILE A 176 10.53 -6.45 14.26
CA ILE A 176 9.60 -6.81 15.32
C ILE A 176 8.39 -7.49 14.67
N ALA A 177 8.08 -8.72 15.09
CA ALA A 177 6.77 -9.33 14.84
C ALA A 177 5.81 -8.93 15.98
N PHE A 178 4.57 -8.57 15.65
CA PHE A 178 3.56 -8.21 16.64
C PHE A 178 2.18 -8.80 16.28
N ASP A 179 1.34 -8.91 17.29
CA ASP A 179 -0.03 -9.38 17.17
C ASP A 179 -0.89 -8.34 16.44
N GLN A 180 -1.17 -8.62 15.17
CA GLN A 180 -2.03 -7.81 14.32
C GLN A 180 -3.51 -8.02 14.64
N SER A 181 -3.89 -9.17 15.22
CA SER A 181 -5.29 -9.50 15.54
C SER A 181 -5.90 -8.51 16.54
N GLU A 182 -5.08 -7.89 17.40
CA GLU A 182 -5.48 -6.80 18.32
C GLU A 182 -6.19 -5.63 17.59
N PHE A 183 -5.86 -5.40 16.32
CA PHE A 183 -6.37 -4.27 15.54
C PHE A 183 -7.55 -4.62 14.63
N ILE A 184 -7.83 -5.92 14.45
CA ILE A 184 -8.87 -6.43 13.56
C ILE A 184 -10.20 -6.51 14.32
N ASP A 185 -11.24 -5.89 13.76
CA ASP A 185 -12.59 -5.85 14.33
C ASP A 185 -13.65 -6.52 13.45
N SER A 186 -13.22 -7.29 12.46
CA SER A 186 -14.07 -8.06 11.54
C SER A 186 -13.44 -9.40 11.23
N ASP A 187 -14.27 -10.45 11.25
CA ASP A 187 -13.84 -11.81 10.90
C ASP A 187 -13.56 -11.98 9.41
N ASN A 188 -14.06 -11.06 8.57
CA ASN A 188 -13.92 -11.15 7.12
C ASN A 188 -12.83 -10.21 6.59
N THR A 189 -11.59 -10.28 7.09
CA THR A 189 -10.52 -9.41 6.61
C THR A 189 -9.46 -10.12 5.79
N SER A 190 -9.34 -11.45 5.90
CA SER A 190 -8.19 -12.19 5.35
C SER A 190 -6.83 -11.65 5.85
N MET A 191 -6.82 -10.81 6.89
CA MET A 191 -5.61 -10.29 7.52
C MET A 191 -4.99 -11.37 8.39
N SER A 192 -3.66 -11.41 8.44
CA SER A 192 -2.95 -12.39 9.28
C SER A 192 -3.01 -12.00 10.76
N ASP A 193 -2.81 -12.96 11.67
CA ASP A 193 -2.68 -12.67 13.10
C ASP A 193 -1.37 -11.96 13.41
N THR A 194 -0.35 -12.06 12.55
CA THR A 194 0.97 -11.46 12.76
C THR A 194 1.26 -10.40 11.70
N ALA A 195 1.80 -9.26 12.14
CA ALA A 195 2.42 -8.25 11.27
C ALA A 195 3.82 -7.89 11.74
N TYR A 196 4.51 -7.09 10.93
CA TYR A 196 5.92 -6.77 11.16
C TYR A 196 6.16 -5.27 11.20
N ALA A 197 7.17 -4.85 11.95
CA ALA A 197 7.64 -3.47 11.95
C ALA A 197 9.16 -3.40 12.09
N TYR A 198 9.77 -2.41 11.45
CA TYR A 198 11.15 -2.02 11.72
C TYR A 198 11.15 -0.68 12.45
N VAL A 199 11.79 -0.64 13.62
CA VAL A 199 11.86 0.56 14.47
C VAL A 199 13.34 0.85 14.77
N PRO A 200 13.93 1.90 14.18
CA PRO A 200 15.32 2.27 14.47
C PRO A 200 15.56 2.54 15.95
N ALA A 201 16.78 2.31 16.43
CA ALA A 201 17.13 2.46 17.85
C ALA A 201 16.83 3.86 18.38
N ALA A 202 17.04 4.92 17.58
CA ALA A 202 16.70 6.29 17.97
C ALA A 202 15.20 6.45 18.26
N CYS A 203 14.34 5.89 17.40
CA CYS A 203 12.90 5.88 17.60
C CYS A 203 12.54 5.10 18.86
N GLN A 204 13.12 3.91 19.06
CA GLN A 204 12.94 3.10 20.28
C GLN A 204 13.38 3.86 21.56
N ASN A 205 14.35 4.75 21.48
CA ASN A 205 14.86 5.55 22.60
C ASN A 205 14.12 6.88 22.82
N GLY A 206 12.96 7.07 22.18
CA GLY A 206 12.04 8.18 22.48
C GLY A 206 12.12 9.36 21.52
N LYS A 207 12.92 9.27 20.46
CA LYS A 207 12.83 10.21 19.34
C LYS A 207 11.46 10.07 18.67
N SER A 208 10.82 11.20 18.37
CA SER A 208 9.64 11.21 17.50
C SER A 208 10.07 10.91 16.07
N CYS A 209 9.46 9.90 15.47
CA CYS A 209 9.85 9.38 14.16
C CYS A 209 8.64 9.30 13.22
N PRO A 210 8.79 9.68 11.94
CA PRO A 210 7.77 9.44 10.91
C PRO A 210 7.48 7.95 10.74
N ILE A 211 6.24 7.62 10.40
CA ILE A 211 5.79 6.26 10.11
C ILE A 211 5.59 6.14 8.60
N HIS A 212 6.13 5.08 7.99
CA HIS A 212 5.86 4.72 6.61
C HIS A 212 5.25 3.31 6.57
N VAL A 213 4.08 3.19 5.98
CA VAL A 213 3.36 1.91 5.86
C VAL A 213 3.67 1.30 4.51
N VAL A 214 4.16 0.06 4.51
CA VAL A 214 4.54 -0.65 3.29
C VAL A 214 3.62 -1.85 3.11
N PHE A 215 2.91 -1.88 1.99
CA PHE A 215 1.96 -2.93 1.65
C PHE A 215 2.54 -3.90 0.62
N HIS A 216 2.58 -5.18 0.96
CA HIS A 216 2.87 -6.23 -0.01
C HIS A 216 1.72 -6.42 -1.03
N GLY A 217 2.01 -6.97 -2.20
CA GLY A 217 1.02 -7.35 -3.20
C GLY A 217 0.36 -8.71 -2.91
N CYS A 218 -0.53 -9.14 -3.80
CA CYS A 218 -1.05 -10.52 -3.79
C CYS A 218 0.11 -11.52 -3.85
N LYS A 219 0.00 -12.66 -3.17
CA LYS A 219 1.02 -13.72 -3.06
C LYS A 219 2.35 -13.27 -2.43
N GLN A 220 2.40 -12.09 -1.81
CA GLN A 220 3.61 -11.54 -1.20
C GLN A 220 3.55 -11.38 0.32
N GLY A 221 2.45 -11.81 0.95
CA GLY A 221 2.35 -11.84 2.40
C GLY A 221 3.34 -12.82 3.02
N ALA A 222 3.66 -12.65 4.29
CA ALA A 222 4.64 -13.46 5.00
C ALA A 222 4.28 -14.95 5.04
N ALA A 223 2.98 -15.28 5.03
CA ALA A 223 2.49 -16.65 4.92
C ALA A 223 2.85 -17.35 3.59
N VAL A 224 3.21 -16.58 2.56
CA VAL A 224 3.52 -17.07 1.20
C VAL A 224 5.02 -17.01 0.90
N ILE A 225 5.66 -15.87 1.17
CA ILE A 225 7.07 -15.66 0.80
C ILE A 225 8.01 -15.39 1.98
N GLY A 226 7.54 -15.60 3.21
CA GLY A 226 8.34 -15.38 4.42
C GLY A 226 8.74 -13.92 4.60
N ASP A 227 10.01 -13.67 4.85
CA ASP A 227 10.54 -12.35 5.16
C ASP A 227 10.90 -11.49 3.94
N LYS A 228 10.82 -12.06 2.73
CA LYS A 228 11.29 -11.41 1.50
C LYS A 228 10.75 -9.99 1.32
N TYR A 229 9.44 -9.78 1.50
CA TYR A 229 8.84 -8.47 1.26
C TYR A 229 9.21 -7.45 2.34
N TYR A 230 9.08 -7.80 3.63
CA TYR A 230 9.27 -6.83 4.72
C TYR A 230 10.74 -6.65 5.12
N ALA A 231 11.63 -7.59 4.78
CA ALA A 231 13.03 -7.56 5.18
C ALA A 231 14.00 -7.23 4.04
N GLN A 232 13.67 -7.56 2.78
CA GLN A 232 14.64 -7.61 1.66
C GLN A 232 14.33 -6.65 0.51
N THR A 233 13.48 -5.65 0.73
CA THR A 233 13.04 -4.68 -0.30
C THR A 233 13.63 -3.27 -0.12
N GLY A 234 14.69 -3.15 0.68
CA GLY A 234 15.46 -1.90 0.87
C GLY A 234 14.82 -0.85 1.78
N TYR A 235 13.55 -0.99 2.17
CA TYR A 235 12.86 -0.03 3.03
C TYR A 235 13.52 0.11 4.41
N ASN A 236 13.96 -0.98 5.04
CA ASN A 236 14.52 -0.95 6.39
C ASN A 236 15.86 -0.20 6.44
N GLN A 237 16.68 -0.32 5.39
CA GLN A 237 17.95 0.39 5.27
C GLN A 237 17.74 1.90 5.09
N MET A 238 16.72 2.29 4.33
CA MET A 238 16.29 3.68 4.26
C MET A 238 15.76 4.18 5.61
N ALA A 239 15.01 3.34 6.31
CA ALA A 239 14.47 3.63 7.63
C ALA A 239 15.57 3.85 8.68
N GLU A 240 16.59 2.99 8.67
CA GLU A 240 17.74 3.08 9.57
C GLU A 240 18.52 4.38 9.40
N ALA A 241 18.77 4.80 8.15
CA ALA A 241 19.51 6.03 7.89
C ALA A 241 18.74 7.31 8.22
N ASN A 242 17.40 7.24 8.22
CA ASN A 242 16.52 8.42 8.22
C ASN A 242 15.49 8.45 9.36
N ASP A 243 15.62 7.54 10.33
CA ASP A 243 14.75 7.46 11.51
C ASP A 243 13.25 7.29 11.18
N PHE A 244 12.93 6.44 10.19
CA PHE A 244 11.53 6.05 9.92
C PHE A 244 11.15 4.81 10.71
N ILE A 245 9.91 4.75 11.17
CA ILE A 245 9.26 3.51 11.55
C ILE A 245 8.65 2.89 10.29
N MET A 246 9.07 1.68 9.91
CA MET A 246 8.41 0.93 8.83
C MET A 246 7.37 0.00 9.42
N LEU A 247 6.13 0.11 8.96
CA LEU A 247 5.03 -0.77 9.35
C LEU A 247 4.66 -1.66 8.15
N TYR A 248 4.60 -2.96 8.36
CA TYR A 248 4.28 -3.98 7.35
C TYR A 248 3.06 -4.80 7.77
N PRO A 249 1.84 -4.26 7.63
CA PRO A 249 0.62 -5.01 7.85
C PRO A 249 0.57 -6.22 6.90
N GLN A 250 -0.12 -7.30 7.29
CA GLN A 250 -0.14 -8.54 6.53
C GLN A 250 -1.56 -8.98 6.18
N VAL A 251 -1.77 -9.40 4.94
CA VAL A 251 -2.90 -10.27 4.55
C VAL A 251 -2.38 -11.65 4.18
N GLN A 252 -3.22 -12.66 4.34
CA GLN A 252 -2.91 -14.05 4.07
C GLN A 252 -3.96 -14.70 3.16
N PRO A 253 -3.59 -15.73 2.39
CA PRO A 253 -4.53 -16.53 1.62
C PRO A 253 -5.71 -17.04 2.46
N SER A 254 -6.91 -16.99 1.88
CA SER A 254 -8.14 -17.57 2.45
C SER A 254 -8.93 -18.29 1.35
N ASN A 255 -9.24 -19.57 1.60
CA ASN A 255 -10.12 -20.38 0.75
C ASN A 255 -11.55 -20.49 1.33
N ALA A 256 -11.83 -19.77 2.41
CA ALA A 256 -13.12 -19.79 3.11
C ALA A 256 -13.90 -18.49 2.84
N SER A 257 -14.74 -18.05 3.77
CA SER A 257 -15.29 -16.68 3.77
C SER A 257 -14.33 -15.78 4.56
N PRO A 258 -13.77 -14.72 3.96
CA PRO A 258 -13.92 -14.30 2.58
C PRO A 258 -13.00 -15.08 1.64
N LEU A 259 -13.43 -15.27 0.39
CA LEU A 259 -12.64 -15.97 -0.62
C LEU A 259 -11.56 -15.01 -1.16
N ASN A 260 -10.31 -15.28 -0.81
CA ASN A 260 -9.14 -14.51 -1.20
C ASN A 260 -7.92 -15.45 -1.30
N PRO A 261 -7.91 -16.40 -2.25
CA PRO A 261 -6.90 -17.46 -2.32
C PRO A 261 -5.49 -16.91 -2.56
N GLU A 262 -5.39 -15.71 -3.13
CA GLU A 262 -4.11 -15.08 -3.46
C GLU A 262 -3.58 -14.16 -2.35
N GLY A 263 -4.29 -14.04 -1.23
CA GLY A 263 -3.86 -13.17 -0.12
C GLY A 263 -3.67 -11.72 -0.58
N CYS A 264 -4.61 -11.20 -1.37
CA CYS A 264 -4.62 -9.81 -1.81
C CYS A 264 -5.21 -8.91 -0.72
N TRP A 265 -4.83 -7.64 -0.70
CA TRP A 265 -5.57 -6.61 0.04
C TRP A 265 -6.95 -6.41 -0.58
N ASP A 266 -7.94 -5.97 0.21
CA ASP A 266 -9.30 -5.77 -0.28
C ASP A 266 -9.39 -4.52 -1.15
N PHE A 267 -9.50 -4.74 -2.46
CA PHE A 267 -9.79 -3.70 -3.45
C PHE A 267 -11.07 -3.97 -4.25
N TRP A 268 -11.87 -4.95 -3.84
CA TRP A 268 -13.11 -5.35 -4.54
C TRP A 268 -14.29 -5.69 -3.61
N GLY A 269 -14.18 -5.41 -2.32
CA GLY A 269 -15.24 -5.55 -1.34
C GLY A 269 -15.36 -6.93 -0.71
N TYR A 270 -14.34 -7.80 -0.82
CA TYR A 270 -14.44 -9.15 -0.24
C TYR A 270 -14.58 -9.13 1.28
N SER A 271 -14.14 -8.05 1.95
CA SER A 271 -14.17 -7.97 3.40
C SER A 271 -15.57 -7.75 3.99
N SER A 272 -16.57 -7.57 3.14
CA SER A 272 -17.99 -7.40 3.50
C SER A 272 -18.85 -8.40 2.71
N PRO A 273 -18.66 -9.73 2.88
CA PRO A 273 -19.34 -10.73 2.08
C PRO A 273 -20.87 -10.64 2.28
N GLY A 274 -21.62 -10.62 1.18
CA GLY A 274 -23.08 -10.55 1.20
C GLY A 274 -23.67 -9.16 1.45
N ASP A 275 -22.86 -8.14 1.70
CA ASP A 275 -23.33 -6.75 1.71
C ASP A 275 -23.62 -6.31 0.26
N PRO A 276 -24.82 -5.80 -0.06
CA PRO A 276 -25.10 -5.24 -1.39
C PRO A 276 -24.29 -3.97 -1.70
N ASN A 277 -23.69 -3.33 -0.69
CA ASN A 277 -22.89 -2.12 -0.79
C ASN A 277 -21.59 -2.25 0.02
N PRO A 278 -20.70 -3.21 -0.32
CA PRO A 278 -19.53 -3.50 0.50
C PRO A 278 -18.61 -2.29 0.60
N ASP A 279 -18.13 -2.01 1.81
CA ASP A 279 -17.21 -0.92 2.07
C ASP A 279 -15.79 -1.44 2.27
N TYR A 280 -14.93 -1.15 1.29
CA TYR A 280 -13.51 -1.47 1.28
C TYR A 280 -12.65 -0.23 1.04
N PHE A 281 -13.26 0.95 0.96
CA PHE A 281 -12.62 2.15 0.43
C PHE A 281 -12.80 3.39 1.30
N THR A 282 -13.70 3.39 2.29
CA THR A 282 -13.85 4.52 3.21
C THR A 282 -13.00 4.33 4.48
N SER A 283 -12.97 5.34 5.35
CA SER A 283 -12.34 5.23 6.68
C SER A 283 -12.97 4.14 7.56
N ASN A 284 -14.16 3.63 7.20
CA ASN A 284 -14.82 2.51 7.87
C ASN A 284 -14.51 1.14 7.23
N ALA A 285 -13.70 1.05 6.19
CA ALA A 285 -13.35 -0.24 5.61
C ALA A 285 -12.57 -1.11 6.61
N PRO A 286 -12.92 -2.41 6.78
CA PRO A 286 -12.33 -3.26 7.83
C PRO A 286 -10.79 -3.27 7.87
N GLN A 287 -10.15 -3.48 6.71
CA GLN A 287 -8.69 -3.49 6.64
C GLN A 287 -8.08 -2.09 6.87
N LEU A 288 -8.73 -1.03 6.36
CA LEU A 288 -8.23 0.34 6.55
C LEU A 288 -8.29 0.76 8.02
N ARG A 289 -9.37 0.41 8.74
CA ARG A 289 -9.49 0.64 10.19
C ARG A 289 -8.38 -0.09 10.95
N ALA A 290 -8.12 -1.35 10.63
CA ALA A 290 -7.08 -2.12 11.30
C ALA A 290 -5.71 -1.45 11.17
N VAL A 291 -5.33 -1.07 9.94
CA VAL A 291 -4.06 -0.36 9.70
C VAL A 291 -4.04 1.01 10.37
N HIS A 292 -5.13 1.76 10.33
CA HIS A 292 -5.23 3.06 11.02
C HIS A 292 -5.03 2.94 12.53
N LYS A 293 -5.57 1.88 13.16
CA LYS A 293 -5.33 1.62 14.59
C LYS A 293 -3.86 1.27 14.89
N MET A 294 -3.18 0.54 13.99
CA MET A 294 -1.73 0.29 14.13
C MET A 294 -0.92 1.58 14.04
N ILE A 295 -1.22 2.44 13.06
CA ILE A 295 -0.60 3.77 12.93
C ILE A 295 -0.85 4.59 14.21
N SER A 296 -2.09 4.61 14.69
CA SER A 296 -2.47 5.33 15.91
C SER A 296 -1.73 4.81 17.14
N ARG A 297 -1.52 3.50 17.26
CA ARG A 297 -0.72 2.89 18.34
C ARG A 297 0.73 3.35 18.30
N LEU A 298 1.33 3.42 17.11
CA LEU A 298 2.71 3.87 16.92
C LEU A 298 2.87 5.38 17.15
N ALA A 299 1.88 6.19 16.77
CA ALA A 299 1.88 7.63 16.95
C ALA A 299 1.52 8.07 18.39
N GLY A 300 0.88 7.19 19.15
CA GLY A 300 0.48 7.45 20.53
C GLY A 300 1.67 7.58 21.50
N PRO A 301 1.50 8.29 22.63
CA PRO A 301 2.52 8.33 23.67
C PRO A 301 2.79 6.92 24.18
N ARG A 302 4.06 6.60 24.44
CA ARG A 302 4.39 5.36 25.12
C ARG A 302 3.71 5.34 26.47
N SER A 303 2.78 4.40 26.64
CA SER A 303 2.34 4.05 27.98
C SER A 303 3.59 3.60 28.74
N ALA A 304 3.94 4.29 29.82
CA ALA A 304 4.95 3.80 30.73
C ALA A 304 4.47 2.42 31.20
N SER A 305 5.07 1.35 30.70
CA SER A 305 4.78 0.01 31.20
C SER A 305 5.00 0.05 32.71
N ALA A 306 3.96 -0.34 33.44
CA ALA A 306 3.98 -0.49 34.88
C ALA A 306 5.24 -1.25 35.27
N SER A 307 5.97 -0.68 36.23
CA SER A 307 7.06 -1.35 36.93
C SER A 307 6.64 -2.78 37.23
N LEU A 308 7.28 -3.75 36.58
CA LEU A 308 7.29 -5.12 37.06
C LEU A 308 8.01 -5.08 38.42
N THR A 309 7.23 -4.86 39.47
CA THR A 309 7.66 -5.12 40.84
C THR A 309 7.97 -6.60 40.91
N LYS A 310 9.26 -6.93 40.96
CA LYS A 310 9.72 -8.20 41.49
C LYS A 310 9.43 -8.20 42.98
N GLU A 311 8.51 -9.06 43.41
CA GLU A 311 8.60 -9.71 44.73
C GLU A 311 9.21 -11.09 44.55
#